data_AF-U5TLN6-F1
#
_entry.id   AF-U5TLN6-F1
#
_cell.length_a   1.000
_cell.length_b   1.000
_cell.length_c   1.000
_cell.angle_alpha   90.00
_cell.angle_beta   90.00
_cell.angle_gamma   90.00
#
_symmetry.space_group_name_H-M   'P 1'
#
loop_
_entity.id
_entity.type
_entity.pdbx_description
1 polymer ?
#
loop_
_entity_poly.entity_id
_entity_poly.type
_entity_poly.pdbx_seq_one_letter_code
_entity_poly.pdbx_strand_id
1 'polypeptide(L)'
;QWFIKITDYAEELLNDLDTLEEWPEQVKTMQRNWIGRSEGVEITFDVADSSEKVTVYTTRPDTFYGATYVAVAAGHPLAAQAAASNPALADFIAECRNTKVAEADMATMEKKGMATGLSVVHPLTGERLPVWVANFVLMEYGTGAVMAVPAHDQRDWEFATKYDLPIKPVILNLDGSEPDVSAAAMTDKGTLFNSAECSGLDHSAGFNAIADAL
;
A
#
# COMPACT_ATOMS: atom_id res chain seq x y z
N GLN A 1 13.93 -1.35 -24.96
CA GLN A 1 13.10 -2.53 -25.27
C GLN A 1 11.78 -2.03 -25.85
N TRP A 2 11.10 -2.84 -26.66
CA TRP A 2 9.76 -2.53 -27.15
C TRP A 2 8.73 -3.23 -26.27
N PHE A 3 7.65 -2.52 -25.91
CA PHE A 3 6.54 -3.06 -25.11
C PHE A 3 5.25 -2.99 -25.92
N ILE A 4 4.42 -4.02 -25.80
CA ILE A 4 3.05 -4.04 -26.34
C ILE A 4 2.11 -3.59 -25.22
N LYS A 5 1.20 -2.65 -25.50
CA LYS A 5 0.18 -2.18 -24.53
C LYS A 5 -0.93 -3.22 -24.34
N ILE A 6 -0.60 -4.39 -23.82
CA ILE A 6 -1.58 -5.42 -23.47
C ILE A 6 -2.56 -4.95 -22.38
N THR A 7 -2.15 -3.97 -21.57
CA THR A 7 -2.98 -3.32 -20.55
C THR A 7 -4.23 -2.65 -21.11
N ASP A 8 -4.21 -2.18 -22.36
CA ASP A 8 -5.39 -1.59 -23.02
C ASP A 8 -6.51 -2.64 -23.23
N TYR A 9 -6.16 -3.94 -23.19
CA TYR A 9 -7.09 -5.07 -23.31
C TYR A 9 -7.32 -5.78 -21.97
N ALA A 10 -6.81 -5.28 -20.83
CA ALA A 10 -6.90 -5.99 -19.56
C ALA A 10 -8.35 -6.27 -19.12
N GLU A 11 -9.26 -5.31 -19.35
CA GLU A 11 -10.67 -5.48 -19.02
C GLU A 11 -11.37 -6.49 -19.93
N GLU A 12 -11.11 -6.43 -21.23
CA GLU A 12 -11.61 -7.42 -22.20
C GLU A 12 -11.10 -8.83 -21.87
N LEU A 13 -9.79 -8.97 -21.66
CA LEU A 13 -9.16 -10.24 -21.28
C LEU A 13 -9.73 -10.82 -19.98
N LEU A 14 -10.08 -9.98 -19.01
CA LEU A 14 -10.65 -10.43 -17.73
C LEU A 14 -12.10 -10.87 -17.89
N ASN A 15 -12.92 -10.04 -18.54
CA ASN A 15 -14.34 -10.31 -18.74
C ASN A 15 -14.56 -11.55 -19.62
N ASP A 16 -13.72 -11.73 -20.64
CA ASP A 16 -13.84 -12.86 -21.56
C ASP A 16 -13.54 -14.21 -20.89
N LEU A 17 -12.82 -14.25 -19.76
CA LEU A 17 -12.63 -15.49 -18.99
C LEU A 17 -13.96 -16.13 -18.55
N ASP A 18 -14.99 -15.31 -18.31
CA ASP A 18 -16.32 -15.80 -17.91
C ASP A 18 -17.07 -16.46 -19.07
N THR A 19 -16.69 -16.15 -20.32
CA THR A 19 -17.26 -16.77 -21.53
C THR A 19 -16.64 -18.14 -21.84
N LEU A 20 -15.49 -18.46 -21.23
CA LEU A 20 -14.75 -19.70 -21.46
C LEU A 20 -15.27 -20.83 -20.56
N GLU A 21 -16.48 -21.33 -20.86
CA GLU A 21 -17.15 -22.37 -20.08
C GLU A 21 -16.38 -23.70 -20.05
N GLU A 22 -15.69 -24.06 -21.14
CA GLU A 22 -14.92 -25.31 -21.26
C GLU A 22 -13.53 -25.25 -20.62
N TRP A 23 -13.10 -24.08 -20.13
CA TRP A 23 -11.77 -23.92 -19.54
C TRP A 23 -11.73 -24.40 -18.09
N PRO A 24 -10.62 -25.05 -17.67
CA PRO A 24 -10.43 -25.42 -16.28
C PRO A 24 -10.47 -24.19 -15.36
N GLU A 25 -11.23 -24.26 -14.27
CA GLU A 25 -11.39 -23.13 -13.34
C GLU A 25 -10.06 -22.68 -12.72
N GLN A 26 -9.12 -23.61 -12.53
CA GLN A 26 -7.77 -23.30 -12.07
C GLN A 26 -7.03 -22.37 -13.04
N VAL A 27 -7.18 -22.56 -14.36
CA VAL A 27 -6.54 -21.71 -15.37
C VAL A 27 -7.17 -20.33 -15.38
N LYS A 28 -8.51 -20.25 -15.34
CA LYS A 28 -9.22 -18.98 -15.25
C LYS A 28 -8.83 -18.21 -13.98
N THR A 29 -8.73 -18.91 -12.84
CA THR A 29 -8.28 -18.32 -11.58
C THR A 29 -6.85 -17.78 -11.66
N MET A 30 -5.91 -18.54 -12.24
CA MET A 30 -4.54 -18.05 -12.46
C MET A 30 -4.52 -16.80 -13.34
N GLN A 31 -5.31 -16.76 -14.41
CA GLN A 31 -5.41 -15.59 -15.30
C GLN A 31 -6.03 -14.38 -14.59
N ARG A 32 -7.13 -14.56 -13.84
CA ARG A 32 -7.73 -13.48 -13.04
C ARG A 32 -6.74 -12.90 -12.04
N ASN A 33 -6.02 -13.76 -11.33
CA ASN A 33 -4.99 -13.35 -10.37
C ASN A 33 -3.81 -12.65 -11.06
N TRP A 34 -3.43 -13.10 -12.27
CA TRP A 34 -2.34 -12.51 -13.05
C TRP A 34 -2.71 -11.14 -13.61
N ILE A 35 -3.92 -10.98 -14.16
CA ILE A 35 -4.42 -9.69 -14.64
C ILE A 35 -4.60 -8.74 -13.46
N GLY A 36 -5.09 -9.24 -12.32
CA GLY A 36 -5.07 -8.53 -11.05
C GLY A 36 -5.85 -7.21 -11.06
N ARG A 37 -6.98 -7.13 -11.78
CA ARG A 37 -7.81 -5.92 -11.80
C ARG A 37 -8.23 -5.59 -10.37
N SER A 38 -7.89 -4.38 -9.96
CA SER A 38 -8.31 -3.83 -8.68
C SER A 38 -8.79 -2.40 -8.88
N GLU A 39 -9.90 -2.07 -8.25
CA GLU A 39 -10.38 -0.69 -8.16
C GLU A 39 -9.85 -0.09 -6.86
N GLY A 40 -9.39 1.16 -6.96
CA GLY A 40 -8.68 1.82 -5.88
C GLY A 40 -8.67 3.32 -6.07
N VAL A 41 -8.01 4.00 -5.15
CA VAL A 41 -7.96 5.46 -5.06
C VAL A 41 -6.50 5.89 -5.04
N GLU A 42 -6.19 6.94 -5.80
CA GLU A 42 -4.94 7.68 -5.64
C GLU A 42 -5.11 8.73 -4.54
N ILE A 43 -4.21 8.73 -3.56
CA ILE A 43 -4.26 9.64 -2.43
C ILE A 43 -2.99 10.46 -2.41
N THR A 44 -3.13 11.78 -2.41
CA THR A 44 -1.99 12.70 -2.36
C THR A 44 -1.80 13.26 -0.97
N PHE A 45 -0.61 13.04 -0.40
CA PHE A 45 -0.18 13.65 0.86
C PHE A 45 0.75 14.82 0.60
N ASP A 46 0.63 15.87 1.40
CA ASP A 46 1.61 16.96 1.44
C ASP A 46 2.82 16.54 2.27
N VAL A 47 4.03 16.76 1.76
CA VAL A 47 5.26 16.58 2.53
C VAL A 47 5.35 17.72 3.53
N ALA A 48 5.45 17.38 4.82
CA ALA A 48 5.50 18.37 5.89
C ALA A 48 6.70 19.31 5.70
N ASP A 49 6.46 20.60 5.93
CA ASP A 49 7.48 21.64 5.85
C ASP A 49 8.13 21.78 4.44
N SER A 50 7.47 21.29 3.39
CA SER A 50 7.86 21.37 1.98
C SER A 50 6.66 21.73 1.08
N SER A 51 6.92 22.11 -0.18
CA SER A 51 5.89 22.23 -1.22
C SER A 51 5.69 20.95 -2.04
N GLU A 52 6.46 19.91 -1.73
CA GLU A 52 6.40 18.62 -2.40
C GLU A 52 5.19 17.80 -1.92
N LYS A 53 4.78 16.86 -2.77
CA LYS A 53 3.66 15.96 -2.52
C LYS A 53 4.11 14.53 -2.82
N VAL A 54 3.49 13.56 -2.16
CA VAL A 54 3.60 12.14 -2.53
C VAL A 54 2.22 11.59 -2.80
N THR A 55 2.04 10.98 -3.96
CA THR A 55 0.80 10.28 -4.29
C THR A 55 1.02 8.80 -4.07
N VAL A 56 0.07 8.12 -3.44
CA VAL A 56 0.05 6.67 -3.28
C VAL A 56 -1.18 6.12 -3.97
N TYR A 57 -1.18 4.83 -4.30
CA TYR A 57 -2.37 4.12 -4.75
C TYR A 57 -2.74 3.05 -3.73
N THR A 58 -4.03 2.92 -3.43
CA THR A 58 -4.56 1.88 -2.54
C THR A 58 -5.85 1.29 -3.06
N THR A 59 -6.02 -0.02 -2.88
CA THR A 59 -7.27 -0.76 -3.13
C THR A 59 -8.11 -0.91 -1.86
N ARG A 60 -7.60 -0.37 -0.73
CA ARG A 60 -8.23 -0.37 0.59
C ARG A 60 -8.33 1.05 1.15
N PRO A 61 -9.00 2.01 0.47
CA PRO A 61 -9.22 3.34 1.03
C PRO A 61 -10.09 3.26 2.30
N ASP A 62 -10.91 2.21 2.47
CA ASP A 62 -11.70 1.94 3.68
C ASP A 62 -10.84 1.89 4.96
N THR A 63 -9.54 1.58 4.85
CA THR A 63 -8.63 1.48 6.01
C THR A 63 -7.79 2.74 6.22
N PHE A 64 -8.05 3.82 5.49
CA PHE A 64 -7.15 4.97 5.39
C PHE A 64 -6.82 5.65 6.73
N TYR A 65 -7.80 5.77 7.64
CA TYR A 65 -7.58 6.32 8.99
C TYR A 65 -6.61 5.49 9.86
N GLY A 66 -6.30 4.25 9.44
CA GLY A 66 -5.33 3.36 10.07
C GLY A 66 -3.92 3.52 9.49
N ALA A 67 -3.70 4.41 8.53
CA ALA A 67 -2.37 4.65 7.96
C ALA A 67 -1.45 5.28 9.01
N THR A 68 -0.31 4.64 9.29
CA THR A 68 0.63 5.09 10.33
C THR A 68 1.99 5.49 9.80
N TYR A 69 2.32 5.15 8.55
CA TYR A 69 3.50 5.63 7.83
C TYR A 69 3.29 5.55 6.32
N VAL A 70 4.18 6.18 5.56
CA VAL A 70 4.24 6.05 4.08
C VAL A 70 5.57 5.43 3.70
N ALA A 71 5.54 4.43 2.82
CA ALA A 71 6.74 3.79 2.29
C ALA A 71 6.95 4.19 0.82
N VAL A 72 8.17 4.59 0.47
CA VAL A 72 8.57 4.93 -0.90
C VAL A 72 9.66 3.99 -1.39
N ALA A 73 9.71 3.77 -2.70
CA ALA A 73 10.77 2.99 -3.32
C ALA A 73 12.13 3.70 -3.21
N ALA A 74 13.22 2.93 -3.26
CA ALA A 74 14.59 3.46 -3.25
C ALA A 74 14.91 4.39 -4.45
N GLY A 75 14.14 4.29 -5.54
CA GLY A 75 14.25 5.16 -6.70
C GLY A 75 13.42 6.45 -6.60
N HIS A 76 12.63 6.64 -5.55
CA HIS A 76 11.68 7.75 -5.45
C HIS A 76 12.40 9.09 -5.23
N PRO A 77 11.95 10.22 -5.82
CA PRO A 77 12.59 11.53 -5.64
C PRO A 77 12.79 11.94 -4.17
N LEU A 78 11.79 11.69 -3.31
CA LEU A 78 11.90 11.95 -1.86
C LEU A 78 13.00 11.13 -1.18
N ALA A 79 13.23 9.90 -1.63
CA ALA A 79 14.32 9.07 -1.10
C ALA A 79 15.68 9.67 -1.45
N ALA A 80 15.85 10.16 -2.68
CA ALA A 80 17.07 10.82 -3.12
C ALA A 80 17.32 12.15 -2.38
N GLN A 81 16.27 12.93 -2.16
CA GLN A 81 16.33 14.18 -1.39
C GLN A 81 16.76 13.92 0.07
N ALA A 82 16.12 12.96 0.74
CA ALA A 82 16.47 12.59 2.12
C ALA A 82 17.90 12.05 2.25
N ALA A 83 18.37 11.31 1.23
CA ALA A 83 19.71 10.75 1.19
C ALA A 83 20.81 11.81 1.05
N ALA A 84 20.51 12.99 0.51
CA ALA A 84 21.49 14.07 0.33
C ALA A 84 22.15 14.51 1.66
N SER A 85 21.41 14.40 2.76
CA SER A 85 21.89 14.71 4.13
C SER A 85 22.10 13.48 5.01
N ASN A 86 21.90 12.25 4.50
CA ASN A 86 21.99 11.02 5.27
C ASN A 86 22.79 9.93 4.51
N PRO A 87 24.11 9.80 4.78
CA PRO A 87 24.96 8.82 4.11
C PRO A 87 24.49 7.37 4.28
N ALA A 88 23.97 7.01 5.45
CA ALA A 88 23.46 5.65 5.70
C ALA A 88 22.24 5.34 4.83
N LEU A 89 21.38 6.33 4.58
CA LEU A 89 20.25 6.20 3.66
C LEU A 89 20.71 6.10 2.20
N ALA A 90 21.73 6.86 1.82
CA ALA A 90 22.32 6.75 0.49
C ALA A 90 22.88 5.35 0.22
N ASP A 91 23.59 4.77 1.20
CA ASP A 91 24.11 3.40 1.13
C ASP A 91 22.98 2.37 1.05
N PHE A 92 21.92 2.53 1.85
CA PHE A 92 20.75 1.65 1.81
C PHE A 92 20.02 1.71 0.46
N ILE A 93 19.87 2.91 -0.13
CA ILE A 93 19.29 3.08 -1.47
C ILE A 93 20.16 2.38 -2.53
N ALA A 94 21.49 2.46 -2.41
CA ALA A 94 22.40 1.78 -3.31
C ALA A 94 22.33 0.24 -3.16
N GLU A 95 22.19 -0.28 -1.93
CA GLU A 95 21.92 -1.71 -1.68
C GLU A 95 20.64 -2.15 -2.39
N CYS A 96 19.52 -1.44 -2.17
CA CYS A 96 18.22 -1.77 -2.76
C CYS A 96 18.25 -1.80 -4.29
N ARG A 97 19.00 -0.90 -4.94
CA ARG A 97 19.13 -0.86 -6.41
C ARG A 97 19.92 -2.03 -6.97
N ASN A 98 20.81 -2.63 -6.19
CA ASN A 98 21.62 -3.78 -6.60
C ASN A 98 20.91 -5.11 -6.36
N THR A 99 19.87 -5.12 -5.53
CA THR A 99 19.01 -6.27 -5.26
C THR A 99 18.08 -6.52 -6.46
N LYS A 100 18.56 -7.28 -7.44
CA LYS A 100 17.73 -7.80 -8.53
C LYS A 100 16.96 -9.01 -8.04
N VAL A 101 15.73 -8.80 -7.59
CA VAL A 101 14.86 -9.87 -7.13
C VAL A 101 13.76 -10.04 -8.16
N ALA A 102 13.53 -11.27 -8.61
CA ALA A 102 12.38 -11.58 -9.43
C ALA A 102 11.12 -11.32 -8.60
N GLU A 103 10.07 -10.79 -9.21
CA GLU A 103 8.83 -10.43 -8.50
C GLU A 103 8.27 -11.57 -7.64
N ALA A 104 8.38 -12.82 -8.11
CA ALA A 104 7.98 -14.02 -7.39
C ALA A 104 8.75 -14.25 -6.07
N ASP A 105 9.99 -13.77 -5.96
CA ASP A 105 10.84 -13.91 -4.78
C ASP A 105 10.69 -12.74 -3.79
N MET A 106 9.93 -11.70 -4.15
CA MET A 106 9.75 -10.52 -3.29
C MET A 106 8.93 -10.83 -2.03
N ALA A 107 7.95 -11.72 -2.12
CA ALA A 107 7.09 -12.07 -0.99
C ALA A 107 7.86 -12.75 0.16
N THR A 108 8.90 -13.53 -0.19
CA THR A 108 9.75 -14.26 0.76
C THR A 108 10.99 -13.47 1.19
N MET A 109 11.30 -12.37 0.49
CA MET A 109 12.42 -11.51 0.83
C MET A 109 12.24 -10.89 2.22
N GLU A 110 13.36 -10.75 2.94
CA GLU A 110 13.40 -9.98 4.17
C GLU A 110 13.01 -8.52 3.88
N LYS A 111 11.96 -8.04 4.55
CA LYS A 111 11.50 -6.66 4.44
C LYS A 111 12.47 -5.78 5.21
N LYS A 112 13.15 -4.89 4.48
CA LYS A 112 14.11 -3.94 5.02
C LYS A 112 13.67 -2.52 4.67
N GLY A 113 13.90 -1.59 5.58
CA GLY A 113 13.68 -0.19 5.32
C GLY A 113 14.48 0.71 6.25
N MET A 114 14.47 2.00 5.92
CA MET A 114 15.14 3.04 6.68
C MET A 114 14.28 4.32 6.70
N ALA A 115 14.17 4.94 7.87
CA ALA A 115 13.48 6.20 8.04
C ALA A 115 14.19 7.30 7.25
N THR A 116 13.42 8.10 6.52
CA THR A 116 13.97 9.24 5.74
C THR A 116 14.24 10.47 6.60
N GLY A 117 13.58 10.57 7.76
CA GLY A 117 13.49 11.81 8.55
C GLY A 117 12.45 12.79 8.01
N LEU A 118 11.88 12.54 6.84
CA LEU A 118 10.74 13.28 6.29
C LEU A 118 9.43 12.77 6.91
N SER A 119 8.42 13.61 6.88
CA SER A 119 7.05 13.24 7.23
C SER A 119 6.07 13.83 6.24
N VAL A 120 4.91 13.22 6.12
CA VAL A 120 3.78 13.71 5.31
C VAL A 120 2.59 14.01 6.21
N VAL A 121 1.68 14.86 5.77
CA VAL A 121 0.47 15.21 6.50
C VAL A 121 -0.67 14.33 6.00
N HIS A 122 -1.28 13.56 6.89
CA HIS A 122 -2.48 12.79 6.60
C HIS A 122 -3.63 13.76 6.25
N PRO A 123 -4.23 13.70 5.05
CA PRO A 123 -5.16 14.72 4.56
C PRO A 123 -6.46 14.81 5.38
N LEU A 124 -6.97 13.69 5.91
CA LEU A 124 -8.19 13.69 6.74
C LEU A 124 -7.95 13.96 8.23
N THR A 125 -6.86 13.43 8.83
CA THR A 125 -6.62 13.58 10.29
C THR A 125 -5.72 14.77 10.64
N GLY A 126 -4.92 15.27 9.68
CA GLY A 126 -3.88 16.27 9.91
C GLY A 126 -2.64 15.75 10.65
N GLU A 127 -2.59 14.45 10.99
CA GLU A 127 -1.46 13.84 11.69
C GLU A 127 -0.22 13.75 10.78
N ARG A 128 0.97 13.88 11.37
CA ARG A 128 2.24 13.69 10.63
C ARG A 128 2.61 12.22 10.62
N LEU A 129 2.72 11.63 9.42
CA LEU A 129 3.14 10.26 9.21
C LEU A 129 4.60 10.22 8.75
N PRO A 130 5.47 9.40 9.36
CA PRO A 130 6.86 9.28 8.91
C PRO A 130 6.96 8.64 7.53
N VAL A 131 7.92 9.09 6.72
CA VAL A 131 8.23 8.50 5.41
C VAL A 131 9.42 7.56 5.54
N TRP A 132 9.29 6.35 5.01
CA TRP A 132 10.30 5.31 4.99
C TRP A 132 10.70 4.93 3.58
N VAL A 133 11.97 4.62 3.36
CA VAL A 133 12.39 3.88 2.15
C VAL A 133 12.28 2.40 2.47
N ALA A 134 11.59 1.64 1.62
CA ALA A 134 11.41 0.20 1.80
C ALA A 134 11.79 -0.58 0.55
N ASN A 135 12.40 -1.75 0.73
CA ASN A 135 12.91 -2.58 -0.38
C ASN A 135 11.82 -3.37 -1.13
N PHE A 136 10.59 -3.41 -0.60
CA PHE A 136 9.46 -4.09 -1.23
C PHE A 136 8.52 -3.13 -1.99
N VAL A 137 8.81 -1.82 -1.99
CA VAL A 137 8.10 -0.83 -2.81
C VAL A 137 8.90 -0.62 -4.09
N LEU A 138 8.26 -0.87 -5.24
CA LEU A 138 8.88 -0.76 -6.56
C LEU A 138 8.47 0.54 -7.26
N MET A 139 9.41 1.18 -7.96
CA MET A 139 9.11 2.40 -8.72
C MET A 139 8.21 2.13 -9.93
N GLU A 140 8.27 0.92 -10.46
CA GLU A 140 7.52 0.49 -11.65
C GLU A 140 6.06 0.15 -11.34
N TYR A 141 5.70 0.00 -10.06
CA TYR A 141 4.35 -0.30 -9.60
C TYR A 141 3.67 0.91 -8.99
N GLY A 142 2.56 1.34 -9.60
CA GLY A 142 1.81 2.52 -9.19
C GLY A 142 2.66 3.80 -9.28
N THR A 143 2.71 4.55 -8.19
CA THR A 143 3.45 5.83 -8.09
C THR A 143 4.84 5.67 -7.49
N GLY A 144 5.28 4.45 -7.17
CA GLY A 144 6.50 4.20 -6.40
C GLY A 144 6.39 4.57 -4.91
N ALA A 145 5.17 4.74 -4.41
CA ALA A 145 4.87 5.01 -3.00
C ALA A 145 3.56 4.32 -2.58
N VAL A 146 3.52 3.86 -1.33
CA VAL A 146 2.34 3.24 -0.70
C VAL A 146 2.10 3.82 0.68
N MET A 147 0.83 4.02 1.05
CA MET A 147 0.48 4.20 2.46
C MET A 147 0.52 2.85 3.14
N ALA A 148 0.98 2.82 4.38
CA ALA A 148 1.03 1.58 5.14
C ALA A 148 -0.03 1.57 6.22
N VAL A 149 -0.81 0.48 6.27
CA VAL A 149 -1.89 0.28 7.25
C VAL A 149 -1.64 -1.04 8.00
N PRO A 150 -0.73 -1.05 8.99
CA PRO A 150 -0.24 -2.29 9.60
C PRO A 150 -1.30 -3.17 10.25
N ALA A 151 -2.42 -2.60 10.69
CA ALA A 151 -3.48 -3.42 11.28
C ALA A 151 -4.22 -4.27 10.23
N HIS A 152 -4.12 -3.92 8.94
CA HIS A 152 -4.95 -4.49 7.87
C HIS A 152 -4.20 -4.92 6.59
N ASP A 153 -2.88 -4.74 6.52
CA ASP A 153 -2.00 -5.34 5.52
C ASP A 153 -0.86 -6.09 6.21
N GLN A 154 -0.70 -7.37 5.88
CA GLN A 154 0.26 -8.24 6.54
C GLN A 154 1.73 -7.84 6.30
N ARG A 155 2.06 -7.27 5.14
CA ARG A 155 3.42 -6.81 4.82
C ARG A 155 3.75 -5.56 5.62
N ASP A 156 2.77 -4.67 5.75
CA ASP A 156 2.89 -3.48 6.59
C ASP A 156 2.98 -3.86 8.07
N TRP A 157 2.24 -4.87 8.52
CA TRP A 157 2.33 -5.41 9.88
C TRP A 157 3.71 -5.96 10.21
N GLU A 158 4.27 -6.79 9.31
CA GLU A 158 5.61 -7.35 9.50
C GLU A 158 6.68 -6.26 9.58
N PHE A 159 6.55 -5.24 8.72
CA PHE A 159 7.46 -4.10 8.72
C PHE A 159 7.30 -3.25 9.99
N ALA A 160 6.07 -2.89 10.36
CA ALA A 160 5.79 -2.09 11.54
C ALA A 160 6.25 -2.79 12.82
N THR A 161 5.99 -4.10 12.94
CA THR A 161 6.43 -4.90 14.09
C THR A 161 7.95 -4.95 14.19
N LYS A 162 8.65 -5.09 13.05
CA LYS A 162 10.12 -5.11 13.01
C LYS A 162 10.76 -3.78 13.41
N TYR A 163 10.11 -2.66 13.07
CA TYR A 163 10.64 -1.30 13.26
C TYR A 163 9.95 -0.52 14.38
N ASP A 164 9.12 -1.18 15.20
CA ASP A 164 8.35 -0.58 16.31
C ASP A 164 7.51 0.64 15.87
N LEU A 165 6.87 0.53 14.70
CA LEU A 165 5.97 1.54 14.17
C LEU A 165 4.55 1.36 14.70
N PRO A 166 3.75 2.44 14.81
CA PRO A 166 2.39 2.34 15.32
C PRO A 166 1.52 1.40 14.48
N ILE A 167 0.70 0.60 15.15
CA ILE A 167 -0.30 -0.28 14.55
C ILE A 167 -1.67 0.18 15.05
N LYS A 168 -2.53 0.65 14.14
CA LYS A 168 -3.84 1.25 14.48
C LYS A 168 -4.99 0.47 13.82
N PRO A 169 -5.72 -0.35 14.58
CA PRO A 169 -6.94 -1.00 14.10
C PRO A 169 -8.05 0.00 13.75
N VAL A 170 -8.63 -0.17 12.56
CA VAL A 170 -9.74 0.65 12.05
C VAL A 170 -10.86 -0.16 11.39
N ILE A 171 -10.74 -1.48 11.29
CA ILE A 171 -11.82 -2.38 10.84
C ILE A 171 -12.14 -3.39 11.93
N LEU A 172 -13.42 -3.53 12.28
CA LEU A 172 -13.91 -4.53 13.24
C LEU A 172 -13.89 -5.93 12.63
N ASN A 173 -13.81 -6.95 13.49
CA ASN A 173 -14.09 -8.33 13.09
C ASN A 173 -15.53 -8.47 12.58
N LEU A 174 -15.82 -9.56 11.86
CA LEU A 174 -17.16 -9.84 11.32
C LEU A 174 -18.23 -10.01 12.41
N ASP A 175 -17.84 -10.34 13.65
CA ASP A 175 -18.73 -10.41 14.81
C ASP A 175 -18.91 -9.06 15.54
N GLY A 176 -18.29 -7.99 15.03
CA GLY A 176 -18.35 -6.64 15.57
C GLY A 176 -17.36 -6.35 16.71
N SER A 177 -16.50 -7.31 17.07
CA SER A 177 -15.45 -7.10 18.08
C SER A 177 -14.22 -6.37 17.49
N GLU A 178 -13.43 -5.73 18.36
CA GLU A 178 -12.15 -5.17 17.95
C GLU A 178 -11.13 -6.29 17.61
N PRO A 179 -10.37 -6.18 16.51
CA PRO A 179 -9.41 -7.21 16.13
C PRO A 179 -8.19 -7.22 17.05
N ASP A 180 -7.71 -8.41 17.38
CA ASP A 180 -6.39 -8.60 18.00
C ASP A 180 -5.32 -8.65 16.91
N VAL A 181 -4.54 -7.56 16.81
CA VAL A 181 -3.43 -7.42 15.85
C VAL A 181 -2.06 -7.65 16.47
N SER A 182 -2.01 -8.27 17.66
CA SER A 182 -0.73 -8.56 18.35
C SER A 182 0.11 -9.62 17.64
N ALA A 183 -0.50 -10.47 16.82
CA ALA A 183 0.17 -11.59 16.14
C ALA A 183 0.18 -11.50 14.61
N ALA A 184 -0.77 -10.78 13.99
CA ALA A 184 -0.89 -10.62 12.54
C ALA A 184 -1.83 -9.46 12.19
N ALA A 185 -1.83 -9.03 10.92
CA ALA A 185 -2.84 -8.10 10.41
C ALA A 185 -4.21 -8.79 10.28
N MET A 186 -5.29 -8.05 10.57
CA MET A 186 -6.65 -8.46 10.24
C MET A 186 -7.00 -7.96 8.84
N THR A 187 -7.03 -8.88 7.86
CA THR A 187 -7.14 -8.52 6.44
C THR A 187 -8.56 -8.52 5.90
N ASP A 188 -9.51 -9.08 6.64
CA ASP A 188 -10.92 -9.14 6.26
C ASP A 188 -11.52 -7.74 6.07
N LYS A 189 -12.56 -7.68 5.24
CA LYS A 189 -13.37 -6.48 5.04
C LYS A 189 -14.52 -6.51 6.03
N GLY A 190 -14.69 -5.43 6.79
CA GLY A 190 -15.66 -5.34 7.87
C GLY A 190 -16.15 -3.91 8.09
N THR A 191 -16.77 -3.69 9.23
CA THR A 191 -17.27 -2.37 9.63
C THR A 191 -16.13 -1.49 10.11
N LEU A 192 -16.10 -0.24 9.66
CA LEU A 192 -15.09 0.74 10.06
C LEU A 192 -15.32 1.18 11.51
N PHE A 193 -14.23 1.34 12.26
CA PHE A 193 -14.19 1.98 13.58
C PHE A 193 -12.92 2.82 13.70
N ASN A 194 -12.80 3.66 14.73
CA ASN A 194 -11.66 4.58 14.89
C ASN A 194 -11.38 5.46 13.64
N SER A 195 -12.41 5.73 12.84
CA SER A 195 -12.32 6.35 11.50
C SER A 195 -13.17 7.60 11.39
N ALA A 196 -13.25 8.38 12.48
CA ALA A 196 -14.02 9.62 12.57
C ALA A 196 -15.46 9.47 12.04
N GLU A 197 -15.89 10.34 11.12
CA GLU A 197 -17.22 10.32 10.47
C GLU A 197 -17.55 9.05 9.69
N CYS A 198 -16.53 8.26 9.30
CA CYS A 198 -16.72 7.00 8.59
C CYS A 198 -16.96 5.81 9.54
N SER A 199 -16.88 6.01 10.86
CA SER A 199 -17.09 4.93 11.84
C SER A 199 -18.54 4.41 11.78
N GLY A 200 -18.69 3.08 11.74
CA GLY A 200 -19.98 2.40 11.61
C GLY A 200 -20.40 2.09 10.17
N LEU A 201 -19.67 2.59 9.16
CA LEU A 201 -19.90 2.22 7.76
C LEU A 201 -19.35 0.82 7.47
N ASP A 202 -19.97 0.11 6.53
CA ASP A 202 -19.39 -1.11 5.96
C ASP A 202 -18.27 -0.78 4.95
N HIS A 203 -17.60 -1.82 4.43
CA HIS A 203 -16.51 -1.66 3.48
C HIS A 203 -16.88 -0.82 2.25
N SER A 204 -18.04 -1.06 1.63
CA SER A 204 -18.42 -0.37 0.39
C SER A 204 -18.80 1.08 0.64
N ALA A 205 -19.57 1.36 1.70
CA ALA A 205 -19.92 2.72 2.08
C ALA A 205 -18.70 3.50 2.57
N GLY A 206 -17.80 2.87 3.35
CA GLY A 206 -16.56 3.46 3.83
C GLY A 206 -15.57 3.75 2.70
N PHE A 207 -15.44 2.84 1.72
CA PHE A 207 -14.66 3.08 0.51
C PHE A 207 -15.12 4.36 -0.19
N ASN A 208 -16.42 4.47 -0.50
CA ASN A 208 -16.96 5.62 -1.22
C ASN A 208 -16.86 6.91 -0.40
N ALA A 209 -17.18 6.86 0.90
CA ALA A 209 -17.11 8.03 1.77
C ALA A 209 -15.69 8.59 1.88
N ILE A 210 -14.67 7.73 1.99
CA ILE A 210 -13.27 8.16 2.02
C ILE A 210 -12.83 8.65 0.64
N ALA A 211 -13.22 7.97 -0.45
CA ALA A 211 -12.91 8.42 -1.80
C ALA A 211 -13.50 9.82 -2.11
N ASP A 212 -14.72 10.09 -1.67
CA ASP A 212 -15.40 11.38 -1.87
C ASP A 212 -14.82 12.52 -1.01
N ALA A 213 -14.15 12.18 0.10
CA ALA A 213 -13.57 13.14 1.02
C ALA A 213 -12.15 13.60 0.65
N LEU A 214 -11.50 12.91 -0.30
CA LEU A 214 -10.12 13.16 -0.75
C LEU A 214 -10.08 14.02 -2.02
#